data_AF-A0A934BW06-F1
#
_entry.id   AF-A0A934BW06-F1
#
_cell.length_a   1.000
_cell.length_b   1.000
_cell.length_c   1.000
_cell.angle_alpha   90.00
_cell.angle_beta   90.00
_cell.angle_gamma   90.00
#
_symmetry.space_group_name_H-M   'P 1'
#
loop_
_entity.id
_entity.type
_entity.pdbx_description
1 polymer ?
#
loop_
_entity_poly.entity_id
_entity_poly.type
_entity_poly.pdbx_seq_one_letter_code
_entity_poly.pdbx_strand_id
1 'polypeptide(L)'
;MAVFTSAGAAQTLNYTGTAHATNLTAISWVAGSTMWGTVQTAAFTGTTQSGFTSLASVDLSLLTFNFTNLDLNTYQSPGGATSGFERYTASGSATFEVRYNGALWATGTPVFLRTEVDNNLDTHAIGTGSAFLTGAGTSSSFYDEVMSKTSGSGILNFTITDFYPVDAAGNFASVGSMTISAVPEPGAYAAIAGGLGLGFATWRRRLRRPGASRS
;
A
#
# COMPACT_ATOMS: atom_id res chain seq x y z
N MET A 1 21.55 23.25 16.10
CA MET A 1 21.20 23.19 14.67
C MET A 1 20.31 21.96 14.51
N ALA A 2 18.99 22.13 14.39
CA ALA A 2 18.08 20.99 14.20
C ALA A 2 18.23 20.53 12.75
N VAL A 3 18.68 19.29 12.56
CA VAL A 3 18.73 18.66 11.25
C VAL A 3 17.30 18.31 10.88
N PHE A 4 16.72 19.06 9.94
CA PHE A 4 15.48 18.68 9.31
C PHE A 4 15.80 17.55 8.33
N THR A 5 15.56 16.30 8.74
CA THR A 5 15.57 15.19 7.80
C THR A 5 14.33 15.34 6.93
N SER A 6 14.54 15.58 5.64
CA SER A 6 13.47 15.45 4.65
C SER A 6 12.86 14.06 4.79
N ALA A 7 11.53 13.94 4.72
CA ALA A 7 10.88 12.63 4.60
C ALA A 7 11.61 11.85 3.50
N GLY A 8 12.23 10.72 3.88
CA GLY A 8 13.01 9.92 2.94
C GLY A 8 12.16 9.51 1.75
N ALA A 9 12.77 9.43 0.56
CA ALA A 9 12.09 8.92 -0.63
C ALA A 9 11.43 7.56 -0.31
N ALA A 10 10.18 7.38 -0.75
CA ALA A 10 9.44 6.14 -0.54
C ALA A 10 10.22 4.97 -1.15
N GLN A 11 10.44 3.93 -0.36
CA GLN A 11 11.05 2.72 -0.89
C GLN A 11 10.02 2.00 -1.73
N THR A 12 10.46 1.45 -2.86
CA THR A 12 9.57 0.86 -3.86
C THR A 12 10.07 -0.53 -4.24
N LEU A 13 9.15 -1.47 -4.41
CA LEU A 13 9.38 -2.80 -4.97
C LEU A 13 8.33 -3.04 -6.05
N ASN A 14 8.75 -3.13 -7.30
CA ASN A 14 7.87 -3.49 -8.40
C ASN A 14 7.64 -4.99 -8.44
N TYR A 15 6.47 -5.40 -8.93
CA TYR A 15 6.08 -6.79 -8.98
C TYR A 15 5.20 -7.12 -10.17
N THR A 16 5.19 -8.41 -10.47
CA THR A 16 4.21 -9.05 -11.35
C THR A 16 3.70 -10.30 -10.66
N GLY A 17 2.46 -10.68 -10.91
CA GLY A 17 1.90 -11.83 -10.23
C GLY A 17 0.56 -12.26 -10.75
N THR A 18 0.02 -13.27 -10.08
CA THR A 18 -1.32 -13.76 -10.35
C THR A 18 -2.16 -13.82 -9.09
N ALA A 19 -3.38 -13.31 -9.17
CA ALA A 19 -4.41 -13.53 -8.18
C ALA A 19 -5.36 -14.64 -8.64
N HIS A 20 -5.63 -15.59 -7.74
CA HIS A 20 -6.63 -16.62 -7.91
C HIS A 20 -7.80 -16.32 -6.97
N ALA A 21 -8.97 -16.17 -7.57
CA ALA A 21 -10.20 -15.90 -6.88
C ALA A 21 -11.16 -17.09 -6.98
N THR A 22 -11.91 -17.32 -5.91
CA THR A 22 -12.94 -18.36 -5.85
C THR A 22 -14.29 -17.77 -5.46
N ASN A 23 -15.35 -18.55 -5.64
CA ASN A 23 -16.73 -18.16 -5.36
C ASN A 23 -17.15 -16.94 -6.21
N LEU A 24 -17.43 -17.16 -7.49
CA LEU A 24 -18.02 -16.14 -8.34
C LEU A 24 -19.35 -15.67 -7.75
N THR A 25 -19.54 -14.36 -7.69
CA THR A 25 -20.81 -13.77 -7.28
C THR A 25 -21.77 -13.73 -8.48
N ALA A 26 -23.04 -13.40 -8.23
CA ALA A 26 -23.98 -13.04 -9.31
C ALA A 26 -23.87 -11.55 -9.71
N ILE A 27 -22.89 -10.81 -9.19
CA ILE A 27 -22.77 -9.36 -9.37
C ILE A 27 -21.97 -9.09 -10.64
N SER A 28 -22.57 -8.38 -11.60
CA SER A 28 -21.94 -8.09 -12.89
C SER A 28 -20.66 -7.26 -12.75
N TRP A 29 -19.71 -7.56 -13.63
CA TRP A 29 -18.42 -6.90 -13.78
C TRP A 29 -18.07 -6.68 -15.27
N VAL A 30 -16.80 -6.48 -15.59
CA VAL A 30 -16.35 -6.10 -16.94
C VAL A 30 -16.43 -7.23 -17.95
N ALA A 31 -16.66 -6.90 -19.21
CA ALA A 31 -16.75 -7.84 -20.33
C ALA A 31 -17.72 -9.02 -20.10
N GLY A 32 -18.80 -8.79 -19.33
CA GLY A 32 -19.78 -9.83 -19.01
C GLY A 32 -19.35 -10.82 -17.91
N SER A 33 -18.22 -10.56 -17.24
CA SER A 33 -17.79 -11.30 -16.07
C SER A 33 -18.58 -10.91 -14.81
N THR A 34 -18.25 -11.52 -13.68
CA THR A 34 -18.83 -11.22 -12.36
C THR A 34 -17.72 -10.95 -11.35
N MET A 35 -18.01 -10.12 -10.34
CA MET A 35 -17.09 -9.88 -9.23
C MET A 35 -16.83 -11.16 -8.44
N TRP A 36 -15.68 -11.25 -7.78
CA TRP A 36 -15.37 -12.40 -6.92
C TRP A 36 -16.00 -12.21 -5.55
N GLY A 37 -16.40 -13.31 -4.92
CA GLY A 37 -16.77 -13.30 -3.51
C GLY A 37 -15.53 -13.33 -2.62
N THR A 38 -14.47 -14.00 -3.09
CA THR A 38 -13.26 -14.24 -2.31
C THR A 38 -12.00 -14.25 -3.17
N VAL A 39 -10.98 -13.50 -2.75
CA VAL A 39 -9.61 -13.66 -3.22
C VAL A 39 -8.91 -14.65 -2.30
N GLN A 40 -8.68 -15.87 -2.80
CA GLN A 40 -8.14 -16.97 -2.02
C GLN A 40 -6.62 -16.90 -1.91
N THR A 41 -5.95 -16.58 -3.02
CA THR A 41 -4.50 -16.48 -3.05
C THR A 41 -4.10 -15.45 -4.09
N ALA A 42 -3.30 -14.45 -3.72
CA ALA A 42 -2.68 -13.55 -4.68
C ALA A 42 -1.18 -13.60 -4.50
N ALA A 43 -0.48 -14.20 -5.46
CA ALA A 43 0.95 -14.45 -5.43
C ALA A 43 1.68 -13.54 -6.41
N PHE A 44 2.61 -12.75 -5.89
CA PHE A 44 3.37 -11.79 -6.68
C PHE A 44 4.85 -12.02 -6.47
N THR A 45 5.62 -11.77 -7.52
CA THR A 45 7.07 -11.90 -7.57
C THR A 45 7.71 -10.52 -7.77
N GLY A 46 8.78 -10.24 -7.03
CA GLY A 46 9.53 -8.99 -7.18
C GLY A 46 10.26 -8.90 -8.52
N THR A 47 10.35 -7.70 -9.08
CA THR A 47 11.06 -7.46 -10.35
C THR A 47 12.18 -6.45 -10.20
N THR A 48 11.91 -5.28 -9.61
CA THR A 48 12.92 -4.26 -9.32
C THR A 48 12.65 -3.59 -7.97
N GLN A 49 13.70 -3.12 -7.30
CA GLN A 49 13.58 -2.44 -6.00
C GLN A 49 14.38 -1.14 -5.97
N SER A 50 13.93 -0.20 -5.15
CA SER A 50 14.64 1.02 -4.82
C SER A 50 14.53 1.32 -3.32
N GLY A 51 15.68 1.51 -2.68
CA GLY A 51 15.78 1.97 -1.30
C GLY A 51 15.64 0.89 -0.22
N PHE A 52 15.48 -0.39 -0.60
CA PHE A 52 15.55 -1.54 0.31
C PHE A 52 16.98 -2.09 0.36
N THR A 53 17.61 -2.05 1.52
CA THR A 53 18.93 -2.64 1.74
C THR A 53 18.86 -4.15 1.92
N SER A 54 17.80 -4.66 2.57
CA SER A 54 17.54 -6.11 2.71
C SER A 54 17.32 -6.81 1.37
N LEU A 55 16.95 -6.06 0.33
CA LEU A 55 16.70 -6.56 -1.02
C LEU A 55 17.80 -6.21 -2.03
N ALA A 56 18.86 -5.49 -1.62
CA ALA A 56 19.83 -4.94 -2.56
C ALA A 56 20.70 -5.98 -3.28
N SER A 57 20.86 -7.17 -2.69
CA SER A 57 21.75 -8.22 -3.21
C SER A 57 21.05 -9.56 -3.44
N VAL A 58 19.71 -9.54 -3.51
CA VAL A 58 18.92 -10.76 -3.65
C VAL A 58 18.29 -10.84 -5.04
N ASP A 59 18.06 -12.06 -5.52
CA ASP A 59 17.33 -12.27 -6.75
C ASP A 59 15.84 -12.03 -6.49
N LEU A 60 15.32 -10.90 -6.93
CA LEU A 60 13.93 -10.50 -6.69
C LEU A 60 12.92 -11.48 -7.32
N SER A 61 13.32 -12.26 -8.33
CA SER A 61 12.46 -13.29 -8.91
C SER A 61 12.14 -14.44 -7.95
N LEU A 62 12.92 -14.57 -6.87
CA LEU A 62 12.68 -15.53 -5.78
C LEU A 62 11.90 -14.91 -4.62
N LEU A 63 11.72 -13.59 -4.61
CA LEU A 63 10.94 -12.87 -3.61
C LEU A 63 9.47 -12.93 -4.00
N THR A 64 8.67 -13.60 -3.18
CA THR A 64 7.24 -13.73 -3.37
C THR A 64 6.45 -13.13 -2.22
N PHE A 65 5.29 -12.56 -2.49
CA PHE A 65 4.35 -12.16 -1.45
C PHE A 65 2.93 -12.60 -1.78
N ASN A 66 2.23 -13.02 -0.73
CA ASN A 66 0.95 -13.70 -0.83
C ASN A 66 -0.10 -13.02 0.05
N PHE A 67 -1.27 -12.74 -0.53
CA PHE A 67 -2.49 -12.42 0.21
C PHE A 67 -3.40 -13.63 0.22
N THR A 68 -4.04 -13.92 1.35
CA THR A 68 -5.05 -14.98 1.43
C THR A 68 -6.33 -14.51 2.11
N ASN A 69 -7.45 -15.12 1.74
CA ASN A 69 -8.76 -14.97 2.35
C ASN A 69 -9.22 -13.51 2.49
N LEU A 70 -9.37 -12.82 1.35
CA LEU A 70 -10.04 -11.52 1.32
C LEU A 70 -11.46 -11.70 0.77
N ASP A 71 -12.45 -11.19 1.48
CA ASP A 71 -13.85 -11.26 1.07
C ASP A 71 -14.29 -9.95 0.44
N LEU A 72 -15.15 -10.04 -0.58
CA LEU A 72 -15.78 -8.87 -1.17
C LEU A 72 -16.62 -8.16 -0.10
N ASN A 73 -16.33 -6.88 0.09
CA ASN A 73 -16.91 -6.08 1.17
C ASN A 73 -17.79 -4.95 0.63
N THR A 74 -17.21 -4.07 -0.20
CA THR A 74 -17.96 -2.99 -0.87
C THR A 74 -17.66 -3.01 -2.37
N TYR A 75 -18.65 -2.65 -3.16
CA TYR A 75 -18.55 -2.74 -4.61
C TYR A 75 -19.54 -1.83 -5.33
N GLN A 76 -19.26 -1.57 -6.60
CA GLN A 76 -20.14 -0.92 -7.56
C GLN A 76 -19.91 -1.56 -8.92
N SER A 77 -20.96 -2.13 -9.52
CA SER A 77 -20.85 -2.66 -10.89
C SER A 77 -20.64 -1.53 -11.90
N PRO A 78 -19.73 -1.70 -12.87
CA PRO A 78 -19.54 -0.73 -13.93
C PRO A 78 -20.71 -0.79 -14.92
N GLY A 79 -20.98 0.34 -15.55
CA GLY A 79 -21.95 0.48 -16.64
C GLY A 79 -21.24 0.89 -17.92
N GLY A 80 -22.02 1.18 -18.98
CA GLY A 80 -21.44 1.61 -20.26
C GLY A 80 -20.67 2.93 -20.20
N ALA A 81 -21.00 3.80 -19.24
CA ALA A 81 -20.34 5.09 -19.03
C ALA A 81 -20.09 5.40 -17.55
N THR A 82 -20.21 4.40 -16.68
CA THR A 82 -20.03 4.56 -15.24
C THR A 82 -18.94 3.62 -14.76
N SER A 83 -18.02 4.15 -13.97
CA SER A 83 -16.95 3.37 -13.37
C SER A 83 -17.49 2.31 -12.42
N GLY A 84 -16.69 1.28 -12.23
CA GLY A 84 -16.94 0.21 -11.27
C GLY A 84 -15.77 0.07 -10.33
N PHE A 85 -16.04 -0.48 -9.15
CA PHE A 85 -14.99 -0.92 -8.24
C PHE A 85 -15.43 -2.16 -7.47
N GLU A 86 -14.45 -2.90 -7.01
CA GLU A 86 -14.60 -4.00 -6.07
C GLU A 86 -13.55 -3.82 -4.97
N ARG A 87 -13.97 -3.96 -3.71
CA ARG A 87 -13.09 -3.84 -2.55
C ARG A 87 -13.22 -5.09 -1.70
N TYR A 88 -12.09 -5.75 -1.55
CA TYR A 88 -11.91 -6.93 -0.72
C TYR A 88 -11.26 -6.53 0.60
N THR A 89 -11.69 -7.11 1.71
CA THR A 89 -11.12 -6.89 3.04
C THR A 89 -10.82 -8.22 3.71
N ALA A 90 -9.87 -8.23 4.63
CA ALA A 90 -9.56 -9.42 5.41
C ALA A 90 -10.81 -10.03 6.07
N SER A 91 -10.99 -11.34 5.87
CA SER A 91 -11.99 -12.14 6.57
C SER A 91 -11.29 -13.19 7.42
N GLY A 92 -11.82 -13.46 8.62
CA GLY A 92 -11.39 -14.55 9.50
C GLY A 92 -9.87 -14.77 9.58
N SER A 93 -9.38 -15.76 8.82
CA SER A 93 -7.99 -16.22 8.74
C SER A 93 -7.17 -15.60 7.61
N ALA A 94 -7.40 -14.33 7.26
CA ALA A 94 -6.63 -13.63 6.25
C ALA A 94 -5.17 -13.48 6.65
N THR A 95 -4.25 -13.88 5.78
CA THR A 95 -2.81 -13.77 6.02
C THR A 95 -2.13 -13.02 4.89
N PHE A 96 -1.06 -12.33 5.27
CA PHE A 96 -0.08 -11.77 4.35
C PHE A 96 1.27 -12.41 4.65
N GLU A 97 1.96 -12.92 3.64
CA GLU A 97 3.28 -13.51 3.79
C GLU A 97 4.25 -12.92 2.77
N VAL A 98 5.48 -12.68 3.20
CA VAL A 98 6.62 -12.40 2.34
C VAL A 98 7.60 -13.56 2.48
N ARG A 99 7.98 -14.16 1.35
CA ARG A 99 8.92 -15.27 1.28
C ARG A 99 10.02 -14.96 0.29
N TYR A 100 11.21 -15.49 0.54
CA TYR A 100 12.31 -15.48 -0.40
C TYR A 100 12.83 -16.90 -0.59
N ASN A 101 12.85 -17.37 -1.82
CA ASN A 101 13.28 -18.72 -2.17
C ASN A 101 12.56 -19.78 -1.30
N GLY A 102 11.25 -19.60 -1.10
CA GLY A 102 10.40 -20.45 -0.25
C GLY A 102 10.49 -20.22 1.26
N ALA A 103 11.55 -19.59 1.76
CA ALA A 103 11.73 -19.29 3.18
C ALA A 103 10.88 -18.08 3.60
N LEU A 104 10.16 -18.20 4.72
CA LEU A 104 9.35 -17.12 5.27
C LEU A 104 10.24 -15.99 5.79
N TRP A 105 10.02 -14.77 5.31
CA TRP A 105 10.77 -13.57 5.71
C TRP A 105 9.94 -12.61 6.54
N ALA A 106 8.65 -12.52 6.28
CA ALA A 106 7.73 -11.78 7.13
C ALA A 106 6.30 -12.33 7.03
N THR A 107 5.55 -12.12 8.10
CA THR A 107 4.10 -12.37 8.18
C THR A 107 3.38 -11.07 8.46
N GLY A 108 2.10 -11.04 8.13
CA GLY A 108 1.28 -9.86 8.23
C GLY A 108 -0.20 -10.14 8.15
N THR A 109 -0.96 -9.06 8.27
CA THR A 109 -2.41 -9.05 8.07
C THR A 109 -2.72 -8.14 6.90
N PRO A 110 -3.41 -8.65 5.86
CA PRO A 110 -3.87 -7.80 4.78
C PRO A 110 -5.01 -6.90 5.29
N VAL A 111 -5.09 -5.68 4.79
CA VAL A 111 -6.15 -4.73 5.17
C VAL A 111 -7.24 -4.75 4.12
N PHE A 112 -6.85 -4.47 2.89
CA PHE A 112 -7.74 -4.47 1.75
C PHE A 112 -6.99 -4.64 0.44
N LEU A 113 -7.75 -5.05 -0.57
CA LEU A 113 -7.42 -4.96 -1.97
C LEU A 113 -8.58 -4.28 -2.68
N ARG A 114 -8.32 -3.33 -3.56
CA ARG A 114 -9.35 -2.62 -4.31
C ARG A 114 -8.93 -2.46 -5.75
N THR A 115 -9.81 -2.83 -6.66
CA THR A 115 -9.64 -2.68 -8.11
C THR A 115 -10.77 -1.81 -8.66
N GLU A 116 -10.46 -1.06 -9.70
CA GLU A 116 -11.32 -0.06 -10.33
C GLU A 116 -11.19 -0.14 -11.85
N VAL A 117 -12.29 0.15 -12.52
CA VAL A 117 -12.41 0.17 -13.98
C VAL A 117 -13.24 1.37 -14.40
N ASP A 118 -12.97 1.92 -15.58
CA ASP A 118 -13.66 3.12 -16.07
C ASP A 118 -15.09 2.81 -16.55
N ASN A 119 -15.32 1.60 -17.07
CA ASN A 119 -16.62 1.17 -17.58
C ASN A 119 -16.67 -0.37 -17.73
N ASN A 120 -17.80 -0.90 -18.20
CA ASN A 120 -18.04 -2.34 -18.31
C ASN A 120 -17.27 -3.03 -19.46
N LEU A 121 -16.53 -2.29 -20.29
CA LEU A 121 -15.67 -2.82 -21.34
C LEU A 121 -14.18 -2.71 -20.99
N ASP A 122 -13.84 -2.06 -19.87
CA ASP A 122 -12.47 -1.88 -19.44
C ASP A 122 -11.95 -3.16 -18.76
N THR A 123 -11.18 -3.95 -19.52
CA THR A 123 -10.65 -5.23 -19.05
C THR A 123 -9.33 -5.09 -18.27
N HIS A 124 -8.82 -3.88 -18.09
CA HIS A 124 -7.53 -3.59 -17.46
C HIS A 124 -7.74 -2.71 -16.23
N ALA A 125 -8.09 -3.34 -15.12
CA ALA A 125 -8.36 -2.63 -13.89
C ALA A 125 -7.08 -2.04 -13.28
N ILE A 126 -7.20 -0.86 -12.69
CA ILE A 126 -6.19 -0.29 -11.79
C ILE A 126 -6.59 -0.56 -10.35
N GLY A 127 -5.69 -0.37 -9.40
CA GLY A 127 -6.05 -0.65 -8.02
C GLY A 127 -5.06 -0.21 -6.95
N THR A 128 -5.49 -0.43 -5.71
CA THR A 128 -4.72 -0.17 -4.51
C THR A 128 -4.91 -1.28 -3.50
N GLY A 129 -3.94 -1.49 -2.63
CA GLY A 129 -4.04 -2.44 -1.53
C GLY A 129 -3.18 -2.03 -0.35
N SER A 130 -3.39 -2.68 0.78
CA SER A 130 -2.57 -2.45 1.96
C SER A 130 -2.46 -3.70 2.83
N ALA A 131 -1.32 -3.87 3.49
CA ALA A 131 -1.07 -4.90 4.49
C ALA A 131 -0.20 -4.32 5.62
N PHE A 132 -0.29 -4.92 6.79
CA PHE A 132 0.63 -4.67 7.91
C PHE A 132 1.52 -5.88 8.12
N LEU A 133 2.82 -5.67 8.32
CA LEU A 133 3.67 -6.72 8.87
C LEU A 133 3.42 -6.87 10.38
N THR A 134 3.33 -8.11 10.84
CA THR A 134 3.04 -8.45 12.25
C THR A 134 4.12 -9.33 12.88
N GLY A 135 4.98 -9.97 12.07
CA GLY A 135 6.09 -10.77 12.60
C GLY A 135 7.19 -11.04 11.58
N ALA A 136 8.41 -11.18 12.07
CA ALA A 136 9.56 -11.64 11.30
C ALA A 136 9.48 -13.14 11.02
N GLY A 137 10.02 -13.55 9.86
CA GLY A 137 10.21 -14.96 9.52
C GLY A 137 11.57 -15.50 9.96
N THR A 138 12.13 -16.45 9.20
CA THR A 138 13.45 -17.04 9.44
C THR A 138 14.59 -16.04 9.29
N SER A 139 14.39 -15.00 8.46
CA SER A 139 15.27 -13.84 8.38
C SER A 139 14.49 -12.61 8.82
N SER A 140 15.01 -11.86 9.78
CA SER A 140 14.36 -10.63 10.26
C SER A 140 14.73 -9.40 9.44
N SER A 141 15.74 -9.47 8.56
CA SER A 141 16.30 -8.30 7.86
C SER A 141 15.25 -7.45 7.12
N PHE A 142 14.35 -8.08 6.37
CA PHE A 142 13.28 -7.38 5.67
C PHE A 142 12.25 -6.77 6.64
N TYR A 143 11.82 -7.55 7.63
CA TYR A 143 10.86 -7.08 8.64
C TYR A 143 11.40 -5.90 9.45
N ASP A 144 12.63 -6.01 9.96
CA ASP A 144 13.29 -4.99 10.76
C ASP A 144 13.51 -3.70 9.94
N GLU A 145 13.89 -3.84 8.66
CA GLU A 145 14.03 -2.70 7.76
C GLU A 145 12.68 -1.99 7.54
N VAL A 146 11.61 -2.73 7.25
CA VAL A 146 10.26 -2.17 7.07
C VAL A 146 9.82 -1.47 8.36
N MET A 147 9.98 -2.11 9.52
CA MET A 147 9.62 -1.52 10.81
C MET A 147 10.42 -0.25 11.09
N SER A 148 11.72 -0.25 10.83
CA SER A 148 12.57 0.93 10.98
C SER A 148 12.12 2.08 10.07
N LYS A 149 11.86 1.80 8.79
CA LYS A 149 11.48 2.81 7.80
C LYS A 149 10.07 3.35 7.97
N THR A 150 9.18 2.57 8.58
CA THR A 150 7.76 2.95 8.78
C THR A 150 7.47 3.41 10.20
N SER A 151 8.51 3.73 10.98
CA SER A 151 8.42 4.16 12.38
C SER A 151 7.62 3.18 13.26
N GLY A 152 7.78 1.88 12.98
CA GLY A 152 7.13 0.78 13.70
C GLY A 152 5.71 0.43 13.24
N SER A 153 5.15 1.13 12.24
CA SER A 153 3.79 0.82 11.77
C SER A 153 3.71 -0.46 10.92
N GLY A 154 4.78 -0.83 10.22
CA GLY A 154 4.81 -2.02 9.38
C GLY A 154 3.92 -1.95 8.14
N ILE A 155 3.43 -0.75 7.76
CA ILE A 155 2.50 -0.57 6.64
C ILE A 155 3.21 -0.80 5.32
N LEU A 156 2.60 -1.65 4.49
CA LEU A 156 2.91 -1.83 3.08
C LEU A 156 1.73 -1.32 2.25
N ASN A 157 2.00 -0.43 1.29
CA ASN A 157 0.98 0.08 0.36
C ASN A 157 1.24 -0.48 -1.03
N PHE A 158 0.20 -0.99 -1.67
CA PHE A 158 0.26 -1.57 -3.00
C PHE A 158 -0.47 -0.65 -3.98
N THR A 159 0.16 -0.40 -5.12
CA THR A 159 -0.45 0.20 -6.30
C THR A 159 -0.47 -0.84 -7.39
N ILE A 160 -1.62 -1.02 -8.02
CA ILE A 160 -1.83 -1.95 -9.12
C ILE A 160 -2.06 -1.10 -10.36
N THR A 161 -1.17 -1.24 -11.34
CA THR A 161 -1.23 -0.48 -12.59
C THR A 161 -1.94 -1.23 -13.69
N ASP A 162 -2.03 -2.56 -13.55
CA ASP A 162 -2.77 -3.40 -14.48
C ASP A 162 -3.25 -4.67 -13.75
N PHE A 163 -4.49 -5.07 -14.03
CA PHE A 163 -5.15 -6.24 -13.46
C PHE A 163 -6.20 -6.75 -14.44
N TYR A 164 -6.01 -7.97 -14.96
CA TYR A 164 -6.85 -8.51 -16.04
C TYR A 164 -7.00 -10.04 -15.97
N PRO A 165 -8.13 -10.59 -16.46
CA PRO A 165 -8.37 -12.03 -16.46
C PRO A 165 -7.40 -12.76 -17.38
N VAL A 166 -6.85 -13.88 -16.90
CA VAL A 166 -5.97 -14.77 -17.66
C VAL A 166 -6.74 -15.96 -18.21
N ASP A 167 -7.63 -16.55 -17.41
CA ASP A 167 -8.39 -17.73 -17.80
C ASP A 167 -9.77 -17.81 -17.13
N ALA A 168 -10.55 -18.81 -17.58
CA ALA A 168 -11.87 -19.12 -17.04
C ALA A 168 -11.81 -19.84 -15.67
N ALA A 169 -10.61 -20.19 -15.18
CA ALA A 169 -10.43 -20.77 -13.85
C ALA A 169 -10.38 -19.69 -12.75
N GLY A 170 -10.48 -18.41 -13.12
CA GLY A 170 -10.50 -17.30 -12.17
C GLY A 170 -9.10 -16.77 -11.82
N ASN A 171 -8.10 -17.05 -12.67
CA ASN A 171 -6.78 -16.46 -12.55
C ASN A 171 -6.73 -15.08 -13.21
N PHE A 172 -6.06 -14.14 -12.54
CA PHE A 172 -5.83 -12.78 -13.02
C PHE A 172 -4.37 -12.46 -12.95
N ALA A 173 -3.84 -11.81 -13.98
CA ALA A 173 -2.50 -11.27 -13.96
C ALA A 173 -2.55 -9.86 -13.39
N SER A 174 -1.51 -9.50 -12.66
CA SER A 174 -1.40 -8.19 -12.05
C SER A 174 0.03 -7.68 -12.11
N VAL A 175 0.15 -6.38 -12.38
CA VAL A 175 1.41 -5.65 -12.39
C VAL A 175 1.26 -4.43 -11.50
N GLY A 176 2.28 -4.14 -10.70
CA GLY A 176 2.22 -3.01 -9.79
C GLY A 176 3.50 -2.76 -9.00
N SER A 177 3.34 -1.96 -7.96
CA SER A 177 4.40 -1.62 -7.03
C SER A 177 3.94 -1.65 -5.59
N MET A 178 4.81 -2.12 -4.70
CA MET A 178 4.69 -2.01 -3.26
C MET A 178 5.57 -0.84 -2.82
N THR A 179 5.03 0.01 -1.95
CA THR A 179 5.76 1.14 -1.38
C THR A 179 5.67 1.15 0.15
N ILE A 180 6.74 1.61 0.77
CA ILE A 180 6.75 2.01 2.17
C ILE A 180 7.26 3.44 2.25
N SER A 181 6.64 4.25 3.08
CA SER A 181 7.03 5.65 3.30
C SER A 181 7.27 5.88 4.78
N ALA A 182 8.28 6.69 5.09
CA ALA A 182 8.49 7.14 6.46
C ALA A 182 7.28 7.95 6.93
N VAL A 183 6.69 7.52 8.04
CA VAL A 183 5.79 8.39 8.80
C VAL A 183 6.68 9.44 9.47
N PRO A 184 6.51 10.75 9.21
CA PRO A 184 7.31 11.78 9.85
C PRO A 184 7.25 11.61 11.37
N GLU A 185 8.41 11.60 12.02
CA GLU A 185 8.47 11.44 13.48
C GLU A 185 7.57 12.48 14.18
N PRO A 186 7.01 12.18 15.37
CA PRO A 186 6.26 13.14 16.17
C PRO A 186 6.99 14.50 16.35
N GLY A 187 8.33 14.48 16.34
CA GLY A 187 9.17 15.69 16.38
C GLY A 187 9.02 16.61 15.17
N ALA A 188 8.71 16.09 13.98
CA ALA A 188 8.44 16.88 12.79
C ALA A 188 7.16 17.72 12.94
N TYR A 189 6.11 17.14 13.56
CA TYR A 189 4.89 17.86 13.89
C TYR A 189 5.13 18.90 14.99
N ALA A 190 5.94 18.58 16.01
CA ALA A 190 6.31 19.53 17.06
C ALA A 190 7.13 20.72 16.54
N ALA A 191 8.01 20.52 15.54
CA ALA A 191 8.78 21.57 14.90
C ALA A 191 7.91 22.50 14.04
N ILE A 192 6.92 21.96 13.32
CA ILE A 192 5.94 22.75 12.56
C ILE A 192 5.04 23.56 13.52
N ALA A 193 4.57 22.94 14.61
CA ALA A 193 3.79 23.62 15.64
C ALA A 193 4.62 24.70 16.37
N GLY A 194 5.89 24.41 16.67
CA GLY A 194 6.82 25.35 17.30
C GLY A 194 7.20 26.52 16.39
N GLY A 195 7.38 26.27 15.08
CA GLY A 195 7.63 27.31 14.08
C GLY A 195 6.45 28.27 13.92
N LEU A 196 5.22 27.76 13.90
CA LEU A 196 4.01 28.57 13.91
C LEU A 196 3.84 29.35 15.22
N GLY A 197 4.17 28.73 16.37
CA GLY A 197 4.13 29.38 17.68
C GLY A 197 5.12 30.54 17.83
N LEU A 198 6.36 30.37 17.33
CA LEU A 198 7.39 31.42 17.33
C LEU A 198 7.08 32.53 16.33
N GLY A 199 6.51 32.21 15.17
CA GLY A 199 6.01 33.19 14.19
C GLY A 199 4.89 34.07 14.77
N PHE A 200 3.95 33.47 15.50
CA PHE A 200 2.85 34.20 16.12
C PHE A 200 3.30 35.07 17.31
N ALA A 201 4.27 34.59 18.10
CA ALA A 201 4.86 35.35 19.21
C ALA A 201 5.69 36.56 18.72
N THR A 202 6.43 36.41 17.62
CA THR A 202 7.20 37.50 17.02
C THR A 202 6.29 38.54 16.35
N TRP A 203 5.20 38.12 15.70
CA TRP A 203 4.17 39.02 15.17
C TRP A 203 3.47 39.83 16.28
N ARG A 204 3.08 39.20 17.39
CA ARG A 204 2.49 39.90 18.55
C ARG A 204 3.43 40.94 19.17
N ARG A 205 4.75 40.72 19.16
CA ARG A 205 5.73 41.72 19.65
C ARG A 205 5.81 42.95 18.74
N ARG A 206 5.62 42.80 17.43
CA ARG A 206 5.66 43.92 16.47
C ARG A 206 4.43 44.82 16.56
N LEU A 207 3.28 44.28 16.96
CA LEU A 207 2.03 45.05 17.12
C LEU A 207 1.92 45.80 18.46
N ARG A 208 2.89 45.67 19.38
CA ARG A 208 2.88 46.33 20.70
C ARG A 208 3.90 47.47 20.84
N ARG A 209 4.31 48.11 19.75
CA ARG A 209 4.96 49.44 19.81
C ARG A 209 4.04 50.52 19.25
N PRO A 210 3.05 51.02 20.03
CA PRO A 210 2.51 52.36 19.80
C PRO A 210 3.60 53.39 20.09
N GLY A 211 3.71 54.36 19.19
CA GLY A 211 4.71 55.42 19.25
C GLY A 211 4.64 56.22 20.54
N ALA A 212 5.81 56.51 21.11
CA ALA A 212 6.00 57.69 21.93
C ALA A 212 5.99 58.91 20.99
N SER A 213 4.83 59.55 20.83
CA SER A 213 4.77 60.90 20.27
C SER A 213 5.19 61.89 21.37
N ARG A 214 6.36 62.49 21.17
CA ARG A 214 6.78 63.74 21.81
C ARG A 214 5.99 64.90 21.17
N SER A 215 5.41 65.73 22.04
CA SER A 215 5.27 67.20 22.02
C SER A 215 3.90 67.60 22.53
#